data_AF-A0A961CWC6-F1
#
_entry.id   AF-A0A961CWC6-F1
#
_cell.length_a   1.000
_cell.length_b   1.000
_cell.length_c   1.000
_cell.angle_alpha   90.00
_cell.angle_beta   90.00
_cell.angle_gamma   90.00
#
_symmetry.space_group_name_H-M   'P 1'
#
loop_
_entity.id
_entity.type
_entity.pdbx_description
1 polymer ?
#
loop_
_entity_poly.entity_id
_entity_poly.type
_entity_poly.pdbx_seq_one_letter_code
_entity_poly.pdbx_strand_id
1 'polypeptide(L)'
;SYNQLLGVAMDVGTDRAHALRLDLSDERSIDEAVVAAESRFGPIDVLVCNAGIHADTPLDDASAEGRARFRKIIDVNLTGTFFLAQLASLHMPAGGRIIFIGSVLGRFGVPRSVAYVASKHALMGVVRSMAHELAPRNIRVNAINPGWVDTRMAHESLGRMAQLTGKTLQ
;
A
#
# COMPACT_ATOMS: atom_id res chain seq x y z
N SER A 1 -8.35 13.44 2.06
CA SER A 1 -7.87 13.76 3.42
C SER A 1 -8.71 13.00 4.44
N TYR A 2 -8.27 12.90 5.69
CA TYR A 2 -9.05 12.21 6.75
C TYR A 2 -10.46 12.79 6.91
N ASN A 3 -10.61 14.12 6.85
CA ASN A 3 -11.91 14.77 6.97
C ASN A 3 -12.86 14.42 5.80
N GLN A 4 -12.34 14.21 4.59
CA GLN A 4 -13.15 13.73 3.47
C GLN A 4 -13.64 12.29 3.71
N LEU A 5 -12.81 11.41 4.28
CA LEU A 5 -13.21 10.04 4.62
C LEU A 5 -14.29 10.02 5.71
N LEU A 6 -14.20 10.92 6.70
CA LEU A 6 -15.26 11.08 7.69
C LEU A 6 -16.58 11.52 7.04
N GLY A 7 -16.53 12.48 6.10
CA GLY A 7 -17.69 12.89 5.31
C GLY A 7 -18.36 11.70 4.61
N VAL A 8 -17.58 10.93 3.85
CA VAL A 8 -18.07 9.74 3.16
C VAL A 8 -18.63 8.70 4.14
N ALA A 9 -18.00 8.48 5.28
CA ALA A 9 -18.51 7.54 6.29
C ALA A 9 -19.86 8.00 6.87
N MET A 10 -20.06 9.30 7.06
CA MET A 10 -21.35 9.85 7.48
C MET A 10 -22.42 9.67 6.40
N ASP A 11 -22.08 9.91 5.13
CA ASP A 11 -23.00 9.72 4.00
C ASP A 11 -23.44 8.26 3.81
N VAL A 12 -22.53 7.31 4.05
CA VAL A 12 -22.81 5.87 4.00
C VAL A 12 -23.60 5.40 5.24
N GLY A 13 -23.46 6.08 6.38
CA GLY A 13 -24.00 5.69 7.68
C GLY A 13 -22.91 5.07 8.56
N THR A 14 -22.81 5.56 9.79
CA THR A 14 -21.72 5.20 10.72
C THR A 14 -21.81 3.77 11.22
N ASP A 15 -22.98 3.14 11.12
CA ASP A 15 -23.22 1.71 11.36
C ASP A 15 -22.66 0.81 10.24
N ARG A 16 -22.34 1.37 9.06
CA ARG A 16 -21.82 0.64 7.89
C ARG A 16 -20.43 1.09 7.46
N ALA A 17 -20.00 2.27 7.88
CA ALA A 17 -18.70 2.83 7.55
C ALA A 17 -18.02 3.45 8.77
N HIS A 18 -16.71 3.22 8.89
CA HIS A 18 -15.88 3.81 9.92
C HIS A 18 -14.54 4.26 9.33
N ALA A 19 -14.13 5.48 9.64
CA ALA A 19 -12.89 6.06 9.14
C ALA A 19 -11.82 6.07 10.25
N LEU A 20 -10.75 5.32 10.04
CA LEU A 20 -9.60 5.23 10.94
C LEU A 20 -8.39 5.95 10.34
N ARG A 21 -7.52 6.45 11.21
CA ARG A 21 -6.17 6.86 10.81
C ARG A 21 -5.26 5.64 10.86
N LEU A 22 -4.39 5.52 9.87
CA LEU A 22 -3.43 4.44 9.75
C LEU A 22 -2.16 4.97 9.10
N ASP A 23 -1.04 4.92 9.82
CA ASP A 23 0.30 5.12 9.28
C ASP A 23 1.02 3.77 9.19
N LEU A 24 1.24 3.28 7.97
CA LEU A 24 1.92 2.00 7.75
C LEU A 24 3.42 2.00 8.10
N SER A 25 4.01 3.15 8.42
CA SER A 25 5.38 3.20 8.93
C SER A 25 5.47 3.10 10.46
N ASP A 26 4.33 3.00 11.14
CA ASP A 26 4.24 2.87 12.59
C ASP A 26 3.47 1.59 12.94
N GLU A 27 4.18 0.58 13.45
CA GLU A 27 3.60 -0.71 13.85
C GLU A 27 2.47 -0.55 14.87
N ARG A 28 2.60 0.38 15.80
CA ARG A 28 1.56 0.66 16.78
C ARG A 28 0.30 1.20 16.12
N SER A 29 0.44 2.05 15.10
CA SER A 29 -0.70 2.53 14.33
C SER A 29 -1.40 1.41 13.58
N ILE A 30 -0.67 0.37 13.14
CA ILE A 30 -1.25 -0.81 12.49
C ILE A 30 -2.07 -1.61 13.50
N ASP A 31 -1.49 -1.91 14.66
CA ASP A 31 -2.15 -2.66 15.73
C ASP A 31 -3.44 -1.99 16.18
N GLU A 32 -3.37 -0.69 16.50
CA GLU A 32 -4.52 0.10 16.94
C GLU A 32 -5.63 0.14 15.87
N ALA A 33 -5.27 0.25 14.58
CA ALA A 33 -6.25 0.31 13.50
C ALA A 33 -6.97 -1.04 13.28
N VAL A 34 -6.26 -2.17 13.33
CA VAL A 34 -6.89 -3.49 13.18
C VAL A 34 -7.81 -3.78 14.37
N VAL A 35 -7.34 -3.54 15.60
CA VAL A 35 -8.16 -3.72 16.80
C VAL A 35 -9.43 -2.85 16.74
N ALA A 36 -9.29 -1.59 16.33
CA ALA A 36 -10.45 -0.69 16.21
C ALA A 36 -11.43 -1.14 15.13
N ALA A 37 -10.95 -1.61 13.98
CA ALA A 37 -11.80 -2.13 12.90
C ALA A 37 -12.57 -3.38 13.36
N GLU A 38 -11.87 -4.33 13.98
CA GLU A 38 -12.48 -5.58 14.45
C GLU A 38 -13.45 -5.36 15.62
N SER A 39 -13.13 -4.44 16.52
CA SER A 39 -14.05 -4.05 17.61
C SER A 39 -15.33 -3.42 17.08
N ARG A 40 -15.27 -2.75 15.91
CA ARG A 40 -16.43 -2.06 15.33
C ARG A 40 -17.31 -3.00 14.50
N PHE A 41 -16.73 -3.86 13.68
CA PHE A 41 -17.47 -4.64 12.67
C PHE A 41 -17.30 -6.15 12.80
N GLY A 42 -16.51 -6.63 13.76
CA GLY A 42 -16.11 -8.02 13.85
C GLY A 42 -14.89 -8.34 12.97
N PRO A 43 -14.48 -9.62 12.88
CA PRO A 43 -13.30 -10.04 12.14
C PRO A 43 -13.29 -9.55 10.68
N ILE A 44 -12.11 -9.22 10.16
CA ILE A 44 -11.97 -8.72 8.79
C ILE A 44 -12.14 -9.87 7.78
N ASP A 45 -13.23 -9.88 7.01
CA ASP A 45 -13.46 -10.84 5.93
C ASP A 45 -12.62 -10.54 4.67
N VAL A 46 -12.45 -9.25 4.37
CA VAL A 46 -11.78 -8.74 3.17
C VAL A 46 -10.85 -7.59 3.53
N LEU A 47 -9.58 -7.74 3.19
CA LEU A 47 -8.57 -6.70 3.32
C LEU A 47 -8.08 -6.23 1.95
N VAL A 48 -8.06 -4.91 1.73
CA VAL A 48 -7.46 -4.29 0.56
C VAL A 48 -6.28 -3.42 0.98
N CYS A 49 -5.08 -3.93 0.76
CA CYS A 49 -3.82 -3.24 1.01
C CYS A 49 -3.51 -2.28 -0.16
N ASN A 50 -4.13 -1.09 -0.11
CA ASN A 50 -4.00 -0.07 -1.17
C ASN A 50 -2.95 1.01 -0.91
N ALA A 51 -2.69 1.35 0.36
CA ALA A 51 -1.82 2.47 0.68
C ALA A 51 -0.40 2.25 0.13
N GLY A 52 0.20 3.32 -0.39
CA GLY A 52 1.55 3.31 -0.91
C GLY A 52 2.03 4.71 -1.28
N ILE A 53 3.34 4.90 -1.28
CA ILE A 53 4.01 6.15 -1.59
C ILE A 53 5.04 5.95 -2.70
N HIS A 54 5.29 7.01 -3.47
CA HIS A 54 6.32 7.07 -4.49
C HIS A 54 7.10 8.38 -4.32
N ALA A 55 8.44 8.30 -4.41
CA ALA A 55 9.31 9.47 -4.48
C ALA A 55 10.53 9.13 -5.36
N ASP A 56 11.20 10.18 -5.84
CA ASP A 56 12.44 10.03 -6.60
C ASP A 56 13.58 9.52 -5.70
N THR A 57 14.19 8.44 -6.16
CA THR A 57 15.37 7.78 -5.58
C THR A 57 16.41 7.56 -6.68
N PRO A 58 17.09 8.62 -7.13
CA PRO A 58 18.13 8.50 -8.14
C PRO A 58 19.44 7.97 -7.54
N LEU A 59 20.29 7.35 -8.36
CA LEU A 59 21.51 6.68 -7.89
C LEU A 59 22.60 7.66 -7.43
N ASP A 60 22.55 8.89 -7.90
CA ASP A 60 23.48 9.97 -7.57
C ASP A 60 23.12 10.70 -6.26
N ASP A 61 21.95 10.44 -5.67
CA ASP A 61 21.59 10.98 -4.36
C ASP A 61 22.04 10.05 -3.22
N ALA A 62 23.32 10.17 -2.88
CA ALA A 62 23.92 9.52 -1.72
C ALA A 62 23.75 10.31 -0.41
N SER A 63 22.82 11.27 -0.34
CA SER A 63 22.59 12.05 0.89
C SER A 63 21.90 11.22 1.98
N ALA A 64 21.89 11.73 3.20
CA ALA A 64 21.10 11.14 4.29
C ALA A 64 19.60 11.13 3.96
N GLU A 65 19.12 12.17 3.26
CA GLU A 65 17.73 12.29 2.88
C GLU A 65 17.34 11.32 1.74
N GLY A 66 18.20 11.15 0.73
CA GLY A 66 18.03 10.14 -0.31
C GLY A 66 17.90 8.73 0.28
N ARG A 67 18.77 8.38 1.23
CA ARG A 67 18.67 7.12 1.99
C ARG A 67 17.40 7.02 2.83
N ALA A 68 16.98 8.11 3.47
CA ALA A 68 15.74 8.15 4.25
C ALA A 68 14.50 7.93 3.37
N ARG A 69 14.47 8.52 2.16
CA ARG A 69 13.38 8.30 1.18
C ARG A 69 13.30 6.84 0.76
N PHE A 70 14.45 6.20 0.49
CA PHE A 70 14.48 4.77 0.18
C PHE A 70 13.83 3.94 1.29
N ARG A 71 14.27 4.11 2.55
CA ARG A 71 13.74 3.37 3.69
C ARG A 71 12.25 3.60 3.89
N LYS A 72 11.81 4.87 3.90
CA LYS A 72 10.40 5.22 4.08
C LYS A 72 9.49 4.56 3.04
N ILE A 73 9.93 4.46 1.78
CA ILE A 73 9.17 3.77 0.72
C ILE A 73 9.08 2.27 1.02
N ILE A 74 10.17 1.63 1.41
CA ILE A 74 10.17 0.21 1.79
C ILE A 74 9.28 -0.02 3.01
N ASP A 75 9.43 0.79 4.05
CA ASP A 75 8.68 0.66 5.30
C ASP A 75 7.17 0.74 5.05
N VAL A 76 6.72 1.73 4.27
CA VAL A 76 5.29 1.89 3.95
C VAL A 76 4.80 0.84 2.97
N ASN A 77 5.43 0.71 1.80
CA ASN A 77 4.88 -0.06 0.68
C ASN A 77 5.07 -1.57 0.83
N LEU A 78 6.02 -2.00 1.66
CA LEU A 78 6.35 -3.41 1.85
C LEU A 78 6.14 -3.82 3.29
N THR A 79 6.93 -3.29 4.22
CA THR A 79 7.00 -3.78 5.61
C THR A 79 5.67 -3.63 6.33
N GLY A 80 5.16 -2.40 6.46
CA GLY A 80 3.89 -2.14 7.13
C GLY A 80 2.68 -2.70 6.38
N THR A 81 2.73 -2.72 5.05
CA THR A 81 1.69 -3.36 4.23
C THR A 81 1.61 -4.87 4.52
N PHE A 82 2.75 -5.54 4.69
CA PHE A 82 2.81 -6.93 5.11
C PHE A 82 2.31 -7.11 6.55
N PHE A 83 2.76 -6.28 7.51
CA PHE A 83 2.34 -6.38 8.91
C PHE A 83 0.83 -6.19 9.09
N LEU A 84 0.23 -5.23 8.36
CA LEU A 84 -1.23 -5.08 8.34
C LEU A 84 -1.92 -6.37 7.88
N ALA A 85 -1.45 -6.95 6.78
CA ALA A 85 -2.04 -8.18 6.23
C ALA A 85 -1.80 -9.40 7.14
N GLN A 86 -0.62 -9.49 7.75
CA GLN A 86 -0.27 -10.51 8.72
C GLN A 86 -1.24 -10.46 9.90
N LEU A 87 -1.37 -9.29 10.55
CA LEU A 87 -2.22 -9.12 11.72
C LEU A 87 -3.69 -9.41 11.41
N ALA A 88 -4.23 -8.85 10.33
CA ALA A 88 -5.60 -9.14 9.91
C ALA A 88 -5.83 -10.63 9.60
N SER A 89 -4.84 -11.32 9.03
CA SER A 89 -4.95 -12.74 8.71
C SER A 89 -5.03 -13.64 9.94
N LEU A 90 -4.60 -13.19 11.13
CA LEU A 90 -4.68 -14.00 12.35
C LEU A 90 -6.14 -14.29 12.74
N HIS A 91 -7.03 -13.30 12.63
CA HIS A 91 -8.45 -13.43 12.99
C HIS A 91 -9.39 -13.59 11.79
N MET A 92 -8.89 -13.40 10.56
CA MET A 92 -9.69 -13.53 9.34
C MET A 92 -10.40 -14.90 9.27
N PRO A 93 -11.72 -14.97 9.05
CA PRO A 93 -12.41 -16.26 8.97
C PRO A 93 -11.96 -17.08 7.76
N ALA A 94 -12.22 -18.39 7.83
CA ALA A 94 -11.98 -19.27 6.68
C ALA A 94 -12.81 -18.79 5.47
N GLY A 95 -12.20 -18.72 4.30
CA GLY A 95 -12.85 -18.11 3.13
C GLY A 95 -12.61 -16.60 2.96
N GLY A 96 -11.79 -15.96 3.80
CA GLY A 96 -11.43 -14.55 3.68
C GLY A 96 -10.59 -14.20 2.45
N ARG A 97 -10.35 -12.89 2.22
CA ARG A 97 -9.67 -12.36 1.04
C ARG A 97 -8.68 -11.25 1.40
N ILE A 98 -7.47 -11.32 0.82
CA ILE A 98 -6.48 -10.24 0.90
C ILE A 98 -6.11 -9.82 -0.52
N ILE A 99 -6.20 -8.52 -0.80
CA ILE A 99 -5.87 -7.93 -2.10
C ILE A 99 -4.79 -6.87 -1.90
N PHE A 100 -3.65 -7.05 -2.54
CA PHE A 100 -2.58 -6.06 -2.56
C PHE A 100 -2.65 -5.21 -3.83
N ILE A 101 -2.50 -3.89 -3.69
CA ILE A 101 -2.34 -2.99 -4.84
C ILE A 101 -0.86 -2.85 -5.15
N GLY A 102 -0.42 -3.58 -6.16
CA GLY A 102 0.93 -3.58 -6.70
C GLY A 102 1.14 -2.49 -7.74
N SER A 103 1.86 -2.83 -8.80
CA SER A 103 2.12 -1.98 -9.96
C SER A 103 2.69 -2.82 -11.10
N VAL A 104 2.54 -2.39 -12.36
CA VAL A 104 3.33 -2.94 -13.46
C VAL A 104 4.84 -2.84 -13.20
N LEU A 105 5.27 -1.85 -12.40
CA LEU A 105 6.66 -1.71 -11.92
C LEU A 105 7.07 -2.77 -10.89
N GLY A 106 6.18 -3.71 -10.54
CA GLY A 106 6.54 -4.96 -9.87
C GLY A 106 7.07 -6.04 -10.80
N ARG A 107 7.21 -5.74 -12.10
CA ARG A 107 7.72 -6.66 -13.14
C ARG A 107 8.92 -6.14 -13.93
N PHE A 108 9.11 -4.82 -13.97
CA PHE A 108 10.23 -4.18 -14.65
C PHE A 108 10.66 -2.90 -13.91
N GLY A 109 11.88 -2.44 -14.21
CA GLY A 109 12.45 -1.24 -13.59
C GLY A 109 12.32 0.00 -14.47
N VAL A 110 12.34 1.16 -13.81
CA VAL A 110 12.49 2.47 -14.46
C VAL A 110 13.54 3.29 -13.72
N PRO A 111 14.29 4.18 -14.40
CA PRO A 111 15.27 5.03 -13.75
C PRO A 111 14.66 5.87 -12.63
N ARG A 112 15.47 6.20 -11.61
CA ARG A 112 15.13 7.10 -10.50
C ARG A 112 13.99 6.64 -9.58
N SER A 113 13.44 5.44 -9.74
CA SER A 113 12.38 4.89 -8.87
C SER A 113 12.79 3.58 -8.17
N VAL A 114 14.10 3.39 -7.90
CA VAL A 114 14.62 2.12 -7.38
C VAL A 114 13.91 1.62 -6.12
N ALA A 115 13.59 2.50 -5.16
CA ALA A 115 12.90 2.08 -3.93
C ALA A 115 11.46 1.62 -4.21
N TYR A 116 10.73 2.36 -5.05
CA TYR A 116 9.37 2.00 -5.43
C TYR A 116 9.34 0.68 -6.21
N VAL A 117 10.16 0.56 -7.25
CA VAL A 117 10.32 -0.66 -8.05
C VAL A 117 10.66 -1.85 -7.17
N ALA A 118 11.64 -1.71 -6.27
CA ALA A 118 12.02 -2.75 -5.33
C ALA A 118 10.85 -3.17 -4.42
N SER A 119 10.14 -2.20 -3.83
CA SER A 119 8.98 -2.50 -2.97
C SER A 119 7.89 -3.26 -3.73
N LYS A 120 7.59 -2.89 -4.98
CA LYS A 120 6.53 -3.53 -5.77
C LYS A 120 6.93 -4.90 -6.31
N HIS A 121 8.22 -5.16 -6.56
CA HIS A 121 8.72 -6.51 -6.85
C HIS A 121 8.64 -7.40 -5.61
N ALA A 122 9.12 -6.91 -4.46
CA ALA A 122 9.10 -7.65 -3.20
C ALA A 122 7.67 -8.01 -2.78
N LEU A 123 6.72 -7.11 -2.99
CA LEU A 123 5.30 -7.33 -2.69
C LEU A 123 4.73 -8.54 -3.46
N MET A 124 5.20 -8.82 -4.67
CA MET A 124 4.78 -10.02 -5.42
C MET A 124 5.27 -11.31 -4.75
N GLY A 125 6.44 -11.27 -4.09
CA GLY A 125 6.93 -12.37 -3.26
C GLY A 125 6.02 -12.59 -2.04
N VAL A 126 5.70 -11.52 -1.33
CA VAL A 126 4.77 -11.54 -0.17
C VAL A 126 3.43 -12.15 -0.55
N VAL A 127 2.83 -11.68 -1.65
CA VAL A 127 1.53 -12.18 -2.15
C VAL A 127 1.57 -13.70 -2.37
N ARG A 128 2.62 -14.21 -3.04
CA ARG A 128 2.75 -15.64 -3.32
C ARG A 128 2.96 -16.45 -2.04
N SER A 129 3.86 -16.03 -1.16
CA SER A 129 4.11 -16.73 0.10
C SER A 129 2.86 -16.78 0.98
N MET A 130 2.21 -15.63 1.20
CA MET A 130 0.99 -15.58 2.00
C MET A 130 -0.15 -16.41 1.39
N ALA A 131 -0.28 -16.41 0.05
CA ALA A 131 -1.29 -17.25 -0.61
C ALA A 131 -1.08 -18.74 -0.29
N HIS A 132 0.15 -19.23 -0.31
CA HIS A 132 0.46 -20.62 0.01
C HIS A 132 0.22 -20.94 1.49
N GLU A 133 0.63 -20.05 2.39
CA GLU A 133 0.49 -20.25 3.84
C GLU A 133 -0.98 -20.23 4.30
N LEU A 134 -1.80 -19.39 3.67
CA LEU A 134 -3.20 -19.20 4.04
C LEU A 134 -4.18 -20.09 3.26
N ALA A 135 -3.69 -20.85 2.27
CA ALA A 135 -4.50 -21.77 1.47
C ALA A 135 -5.25 -22.83 2.31
N PRO A 136 -4.68 -23.47 3.35
CA PRO A 136 -5.41 -24.43 4.19
C PRO A 136 -6.63 -23.84 4.89
N ARG A 137 -6.63 -22.52 5.12
CA ARG A 137 -7.77 -21.77 5.68
C ARG A 137 -8.73 -21.23 4.62
N ASN A 138 -8.55 -21.61 3.34
CA ASN A 138 -9.33 -21.12 2.20
C ASN A 138 -9.32 -19.58 2.07
N ILE A 139 -8.26 -18.93 2.56
CA ILE A 139 -8.08 -17.49 2.41
C ILE A 139 -7.31 -17.24 1.12
N ARG A 140 -7.85 -16.39 0.24
CA ARG A 140 -7.24 -16.06 -1.04
C ARG A 140 -6.43 -14.78 -0.93
N VAL A 141 -5.18 -14.83 -1.39
CA VAL A 141 -4.29 -13.65 -1.45
C VAL A 141 -3.94 -13.36 -2.90
N ASN A 142 -4.23 -12.16 -3.39
CA ASN A 142 -3.99 -11.75 -4.78
C ASN A 142 -3.43 -10.33 -4.86
N ALA A 143 -2.91 -9.97 -6.04
CA ALA A 143 -2.49 -8.61 -6.32
C ALA A 143 -3.12 -8.07 -7.61
N ILE A 144 -3.47 -6.79 -7.59
CA ILE A 144 -3.78 -6.01 -8.79
C ILE A 144 -2.56 -5.16 -9.12
N ASN A 145 -2.12 -5.16 -10.38
CA ASN A 145 -0.92 -4.44 -10.82
C ASN A 145 -1.29 -3.37 -11.87
N PRO A 146 -1.70 -2.17 -11.42
CA PRO A 146 -2.08 -1.10 -12.35
C PRO A 146 -0.89 -0.59 -13.16
N GLY A 147 -1.20 -0.18 -14.39
CA GLY A 147 -0.33 0.66 -15.23
C GLY A 147 -0.41 2.12 -14.80
N TRP A 148 -0.45 3.05 -15.76
CA TRP A 148 -0.77 4.44 -15.44
C TRP A 148 -2.24 4.56 -15.04
N VAL A 149 -2.50 5.24 -13.92
CA VAL A 149 -3.85 5.51 -13.41
C VAL A 149 -3.91 6.98 -13.06
N ASP A 150 -4.97 7.65 -13.50
CA ASP A 150 -5.21 9.06 -13.21
C ASP A 150 -5.36 9.27 -11.69
N THR A 151 -4.25 9.64 -11.06
CA THR A 151 -4.13 9.86 -9.63
C THR A 151 -3.16 11.01 -9.40
N ARG A 152 -3.26 11.63 -8.22
CA ARG A 152 -2.27 12.64 -7.81
C ARG A 152 -0.84 12.11 -7.86
N MET A 153 -0.62 10.86 -7.44
CA MET A 153 0.71 10.23 -7.49
C MET A 153 1.25 10.14 -8.92
N ALA A 154 0.40 9.75 -9.88
CA ALA A 154 0.78 9.66 -11.28
C ALA A 154 1.08 11.05 -11.88
N HIS A 155 0.27 12.05 -11.56
CA HIS A 155 0.49 13.44 -11.94
C HIS A 155 1.79 14.01 -11.38
N GLU A 156 2.09 13.77 -10.10
CA GLU A 156 3.36 14.18 -9.48
C GLU A 156 4.57 13.52 -10.15
N SER A 157 4.45 12.25 -10.54
CA SER A 157 5.48 11.54 -11.29
C SER A 157 5.70 12.14 -12.69
N LEU A 158 4.62 12.40 -13.43
CA LEU A 158 4.67 13.05 -14.73
C LEU A 158 5.27 14.46 -14.65
N GLY A 159 4.86 15.26 -13.66
CA GLY A 159 5.40 16.60 -13.45
C GLY A 159 6.92 16.60 -13.23
N ARG A 160 7.44 15.63 -12.46
CA ARG A 160 8.89 15.45 -12.29
C ARG A 160 9.57 15.05 -13.60
N MET A 161 8.97 14.14 -14.37
CA MET A 161 9.52 13.76 -15.68
C MET A 161 9.57 14.93 -16.67
N ALA A 162 8.53 15.78 -16.70
CA ALA A 162 8.50 16.99 -17.53
C ALA A 162 9.63 17.96 -17.17
N GLN A 163 9.83 18.22 -15.87
CA GLN A 163 10.93 19.07 -15.39
C GLN A 163 12.30 18.52 -15.77
N LEU A 164 12.51 17.21 -15.67
CA LEU A 164 13.80 16.58 -15.96
C LEU A 164 14.11 16.50 -17.46
N THR A 165 13.09 16.35 -18.30
CA THR A 165 13.26 16.16 -19.75
C THR A 165 13.12 17.44 -20.56
N GLY A 166 12.70 18.54 -19.93
CA GLY A 166 12.39 19.80 -20.63
C GLY A 166 11.20 19.68 -21.57
N LYS A 167 10.38 18.62 -21.45
CA LYS A 167 9.21 18.38 -22.28
C LYS A 167 7.93 18.80 -21.55
N THR A 168 6.99 19.36 -22.30
CA THR A 168 5.64 19.66 -21.79
C THR A 168 4.84 18.38 -21.57
N LEU A 169 3.86 18.44 -20.65
CA LEU A 169 2.96 17.32 -20.31
C LEU A 169 1.91 16.99 -21.40
N GLN A 170 2.08 17.52 -22.61
CA GLN A 170 1.18 17.36 -23.76
C GLN A 170 1.72 16.32 -24.74
#